data_AF-A0A960MXG4-F1
#
_entry.id   AF-A0A960MXG4-F1
#
_cell.length_a   1.000
_cell.length_b   1.000
_cell.length_c   1.000
_cell.angle_alpha   90.00
_cell.angle_beta   90.00
_cell.angle_gamma   90.00
#
_symmetry.space_group_name_H-M   'P 1'
#
loop_
_entity.id
_entity.type
_entity.pdbx_description
1 polymer ?
#
loop_
_entity_poly.entity_id
_entity_poly.type
_entity_poly.pdbx_seq_one_letter_code
_entity_poly.pdbx_strand_id
1 'polypeptide(L)'
;MTYPYGAGRYEAFLAACFGVEGAGRLREPVTSARTESGGTPELELQARWFAGEFGREFVGRDGERIEIVQFGHWNRSAGPDFTEAVVRIDGELRRGAVEADQSATDWEAHGHGINPEFDDVVLHVHFGGRNPTSPRFFTRDSRHRAISQLPLELAGWEEPAQHWGHLPIAKLGRCATPLRDMGEADLEALMMSAAQYRLMRKARRFSAMAAAHSESQALFQLTAEALGYRHNKLAMAVLAQRLPRATLGRHEPEACEALLFGVAGFLTARHYESAADAEARRYLKSLWDHWWRFRDDHEPDPLNRPVRWKLSGARPVNHPQRRVAALASVAN
;
A
#
# COMPACT_ATOMS: atom_id res chain seq x y z
N MET A 1 -23.62 -14.24 -20.76
CA MET A 1 -24.27 -13.10 -20.08
C MET A 1 -23.33 -11.90 -20.13
N THR A 2 -23.54 -11.00 -21.07
CA THR A 2 -22.97 -9.65 -21.02
C THR A 2 -23.72 -8.88 -19.92
N TYR A 3 -22.99 -8.19 -19.04
CA TYR A 3 -23.53 -7.31 -17.99
C TYR A 3 -23.31 -5.84 -18.41
N PRO A 4 -24.07 -5.25 -19.36
CA PRO A 4 -23.70 -3.95 -19.91
C PRO A 4 -24.20 -2.79 -19.05
N TYR A 5 -25.16 -3.01 -18.15
CA TYR A 5 -25.92 -1.91 -17.52
C TYR A 5 -25.49 -1.51 -16.10
N GLY A 6 -24.82 -2.37 -15.33
CA GLY A 6 -24.47 -2.02 -13.94
C GLY A 6 -23.23 -1.16 -13.77
N ALA A 7 -22.22 -1.29 -14.64
CA ALA A 7 -21.00 -0.48 -14.55
C ALA A 7 -21.31 1.02 -14.66
N GLY A 8 -22.18 1.40 -15.60
CA GLY A 8 -22.48 2.81 -15.90
C GLY A 8 -23.08 3.57 -14.72
N ARG A 9 -23.98 2.96 -13.92
CA ARG A 9 -24.55 3.63 -12.73
C ARG A 9 -23.47 3.92 -11.69
N TYR A 10 -22.59 2.97 -11.42
CA TYR A 10 -21.51 3.18 -10.45
C TYR A 10 -20.45 4.16 -10.97
N GLU A 11 -20.12 4.11 -12.25
CA GLU A 11 -19.21 5.06 -12.89
C GLU A 11 -19.77 6.49 -12.88
N ALA A 12 -21.06 6.67 -13.18
CA ALA A 12 -21.75 7.96 -13.07
C ALA A 12 -21.77 8.47 -11.62
N PHE A 13 -22.02 7.60 -10.65
CA PHE A 13 -21.95 7.95 -9.24
C PHE A 13 -20.54 8.39 -8.81
N LEU A 14 -19.50 7.68 -9.24
CA LEU A 14 -18.11 8.09 -8.99
C LEU A 14 -17.80 9.45 -9.63
N ALA A 15 -18.23 9.67 -10.87
CA ALA A 15 -18.06 10.95 -11.56
C ALA A 15 -18.76 12.09 -10.80
N ALA A 16 -19.99 11.88 -10.32
CA ALA A 16 -20.72 12.87 -9.55
C ALA A 16 -20.07 13.17 -8.19
N CYS A 17 -19.55 12.16 -7.49
CA CYS A 17 -18.91 12.35 -6.19
C CYS A 17 -17.51 12.97 -6.27
N PHE A 18 -16.76 12.66 -7.32
CA PHE A 18 -15.32 12.93 -7.38
C PHE A 18 -14.89 13.83 -8.55
N GLY A 19 -15.79 14.16 -9.48
CA GLY A 19 -15.53 15.12 -10.57
C GLY A 19 -14.52 14.65 -11.62
N VAL A 20 -14.21 13.36 -11.69
CA VAL A 20 -13.18 12.81 -12.59
C VAL A 20 -13.61 11.44 -13.14
N GLU A 21 -13.51 11.28 -14.46
CA GLU A 21 -13.54 9.96 -15.10
C GLU A 21 -12.29 9.16 -14.66
N GLY A 22 -12.46 8.10 -13.86
CA GLY A 22 -11.38 7.15 -13.58
C GLY A 22 -10.86 7.05 -12.14
N ALA A 23 -11.58 7.52 -11.12
CA ALA A 23 -11.17 7.35 -9.72
C ALA A 23 -11.22 5.87 -9.27
N GLY A 24 -10.07 5.20 -9.35
CA GLY A 24 -9.89 3.82 -8.92
C GLY A 24 -9.39 3.68 -7.48
N ARG A 25 -10.18 2.94 -6.68
CA ARG A 25 -9.89 2.21 -5.41
C ARG A 25 -10.20 2.93 -4.09
N LEU A 26 -11.42 2.71 -3.59
CA LEU A 26 -11.69 2.69 -2.15
C LEU A 26 -10.90 1.57 -1.46
N ARG A 27 -10.23 1.89 -0.35
CA ARG A 27 -9.53 0.94 0.53
C ARG A 27 -10.11 1.04 1.95
N GLU A 28 -10.33 -0.10 2.60
CA GLU A 28 -10.67 -0.16 4.01
C GLU A 28 -9.40 -0.03 4.88
N PRO A 29 -9.43 0.78 5.96
CA PRO A 29 -8.36 0.83 6.92
C PRO A 29 -8.38 -0.42 7.82
N VAL A 30 -7.20 -1.00 8.10
CA VAL A 30 -7.03 -2.11 9.06
C VAL A 30 -6.35 -1.60 10.32
N THR A 31 -6.74 -2.21 11.45
CA THR A 31 -6.26 -1.95 12.82
C THR A 31 -4.99 -2.73 13.16
N SER A 32 -3.94 -2.02 13.54
CA SER A 32 -2.96 -2.50 14.52
C SER A 32 -2.31 -1.29 15.18
N ALA A 33 -2.51 -1.14 16.49
CA ALA A 33 -1.88 -0.09 17.29
C ALA A 33 -0.60 -0.63 17.95
N ARG A 34 0.44 0.21 17.99
CA ARG A 34 1.54 0.13 18.94
C ARG A 34 1.75 1.53 19.50
N THR A 35 1.94 1.64 20.80
CA THR A 35 2.11 2.90 21.55
C THR A 35 3.22 2.73 22.58
N GLU A 36 4.22 3.61 22.53
CA GLU A 36 5.10 4.10 23.62
C GLU A 36 5.71 5.43 23.12
N SER A 37 6.07 6.48 23.87
CA SER A 37 5.80 6.99 25.23
C SER A 37 6.12 8.50 25.24
N GLY A 38 5.50 9.30 26.14
CA GLY A 38 5.99 10.62 26.58
C GLY A 38 5.79 11.82 25.63
N GLY A 39 4.58 12.39 25.62
CA GLY A 39 4.11 13.49 24.76
C GLY A 39 2.76 13.12 24.15
N THR A 40 1.98 14.06 23.60
CA THR A 40 0.78 13.68 22.82
C THR A 40 1.25 12.74 21.71
N PRO A 41 0.84 11.45 21.70
CA PRO A 41 1.40 10.48 20.76
C PRO A 41 1.21 10.95 19.32
N GLU A 42 2.16 10.68 18.43
CA GLU A 42 2.05 11.05 17.01
C GLU A 42 0.73 10.53 16.39
N LEU A 43 0.33 9.32 16.76
CA LEU A 43 -0.95 8.73 16.36
C LEU A 43 -2.17 9.57 16.80
N GLU A 44 -2.11 10.20 17.96
CA GLU A 44 -3.15 11.11 18.45
C GLU A 44 -3.17 12.41 17.64
N LEU A 45 -2.00 12.98 17.34
CA LEU A 45 -1.88 14.17 16.50
C LEU A 45 -2.39 13.91 15.07
N GLN A 46 -2.06 12.74 14.51
CA GLN A 46 -2.63 12.24 13.25
C GLN A 46 -4.16 12.10 13.34
N ALA A 47 -4.69 11.58 14.45
CA ALA A 47 -6.13 11.45 14.65
C ALA A 47 -6.85 12.81 14.62
N ARG A 48 -6.29 13.79 15.35
CA ARG A 48 -6.81 15.16 15.43
C ARG A 48 -6.70 15.90 14.11
N TRP A 49 -5.59 15.69 13.38
CA TRP A 49 -5.43 16.15 12.00
C TRP A 49 -6.53 15.59 11.11
N PHE A 50 -6.76 14.27 11.18
CA PHE A 50 -7.77 13.61 10.37
C PHE A 50 -9.21 14.05 10.68
N ALA A 51 -9.51 14.28 11.96
CA ALA A 51 -10.76 14.90 12.42
C ALA A 51 -10.91 16.35 11.91
N GLY A 52 -9.80 16.98 11.53
CA GLY A 52 -9.73 18.35 11.04
C GLY A 52 -9.87 19.39 12.13
N GLU A 53 -9.46 19.04 13.36
CA GLU A 53 -9.50 19.95 14.51
C GLU A 53 -8.65 21.20 14.26
N PHE A 54 -7.51 21.05 13.57
CA PHE A 54 -6.62 22.17 13.23
C PHE A 54 -7.18 23.11 12.15
N GLY A 55 -8.39 22.85 11.62
CA GLY A 55 -8.96 23.62 10.53
C GLY A 55 -8.58 23.09 9.15
N ARG A 56 -8.78 23.92 8.11
CA ARG A 56 -8.51 23.53 6.71
C ARG A 56 -7.71 24.55 5.93
N GLU A 57 -7.53 25.75 6.45
CA GLU A 57 -6.83 26.85 5.78
C GLU A 57 -5.63 27.24 6.63
N PHE A 58 -4.46 27.27 5.99
CA PHE A 58 -3.18 27.42 6.66
C PHE A 58 -2.21 28.26 5.83
N VAL A 59 -1.14 28.71 6.48
CA VAL A 59 0.01 29.35 5.83
C VAL A 59 1.22 28.44 5.98
N GLY A 60 1.63 27.82 4.87
CA GLY A 60 2.79 26.94 4.78
C GLY A 60 4.09 27.67 5.06
N ARG A 61 5.15 26.92 5.38
CA ARG A 61 6.40 27.43 5.95
C ARG A 61 6.98 28.62 5.18
N ASP A 62 6.89 28.61 3.85
CA ASP A 62 7.44 29.64 2.97
C ASP A 62 6.45 30.77 2.63
N GLY A 63 5.28 30.78 3.28
CA GLY A 63 4.24 31.79 3.13
C GLY A 63 3.16 31.40 2.13
N GLU A 64 3.25 30.21 1.53
CA GLU A 64 2.26 29.69 0.60
C GLU A 64 0.91 29.47 1.29
N ARG A 65 -0.19 29.79 0.60
CA ARG A 65 -1.54 29.50 1.11
C ARG A 65 -1.86 28.04 0.90
N ILE A 66 -2.16 27.32 1.97
CA ILE A 66 -2.46 25.89 1.96
C ILE A 66 -3.90 25.68 2.40
N GLU A 67 -4.70 25.01 1.57
CA GLU A 67 -6.06 24.59 1.91
C GLU A 67 -6.19 23.06 1.78
N ILE A 68 -6.63 22.40 2.85
CA ILE A 68 -6.93 20.98 2.86
C ILE A 68 -8.33 20.75 2.31
N VAL A 69 -8.40 20.51 1.01
CA VAL A 69 -9.65 20.19 0.31
C VAL A 69 -10.16 18.80 0.73
N GLN A 70 -9.25 17.84 0.89
CA GLN A 70 -9.53 16.49 1.38
C GLN A 70 -8.33 15.96 2.18
N PHE A 71 -8.56 15.53 3.42
CA PHE A 71 -7.52 14.97 4.31
C PHE A 71 -6.97 13.61 3.82
N GLY A 72 -7.66 12.96 2.89
CA GLY A 72 -7.29 11.65 2.36
C GLY A 72 -7.82 10.51 3.21
N HIS A 73 -7.13 9.38 3.17
CA HIS A 73 -7.40 8.19 3.96
C HIS A 73 -6.22 7.95 4.90
N TRP A 74 -6.50 7.88 6.19
CA TRP A 74 -5.50 7.54 7.19
C TRP A 74 -4.96 6.12 6.97
N ASN A 75 -3.68 6.03 6.65
CA ASN A 75 -2.93 4.82 6.36
C ASN A 75 -2.13 4.40 7.59
N ARG A 76 -2.64 3.42 8.34
CA ARG A 76 -1.91 2.81 9.48
C ARG A 76 -0.99 1.66 9.08
N SER A 77 -0.47 1.70 7.86
CA SER A 77 0.48 0.72 7.33
C SER A 77 1.71 1.46 6.84
N ALA A 78 2.80 0.74 6.56
CA ALA A 78 4.00 1.36 5.99
C ALA A 78 3.69 2.20 4.73
N GLY A 79 4.40 3.32 4.61
CA GLY A 79 4.14 4.41 3.67
C GLY A 79 3.61 5.65 4.40
N PRO A 80 3.23 6.71 3.67
CA PRO A 80 2.81 7.95 4.29
C PRO A 80 1.54 7.84 5.14
N ASP A 81 1.38 8.71 6.13
CA ASP A 81 0.28 8.69 7.09
C ASP A 81 -1.09 8.87 6.46
N PHE A 82 -1.23 9.72 5.44
CA PHE A 82 -2.48 9.92 4.73
C PHE A 82 -2.29 9.75 3.24
N THR A 83 -3.15 8.94 2.63
CA THR A 83 -3.12 8.66 1.20
C THR A 83 -4.29 9.29 0.48
N GLU A 84 -4.11 9.70 -0.77
CA GLU A 84 -5.18 10.29 -1.59
C GLU A 84 -5.79 11.56 -0.97
N ALA A 85 -4.95 12.36 -0.32
CA ALA A 85 -5.28 13.72 0.07
C ALA A 85 -5.36 14.64 -1.17
N VAL A 86 -6.12 15.71 -1.01
CA VAL A 86 -6.19 16.80 -1.99
C VAL A 86 -5.93 18.09 -1.25
N VAL A 87 -4.85 18.76 -1.63
CA VAL A 87 -4.38 20.00 -1.01
C VAL A 87 -4.31 21.06 -2.10
N ARG A 88 -4.80 22.27 -1.81
CA ARG A 88 -4.64 23.42 -2.70
C ARG A 88 -3.52 24.29 -2.15
N ILE A 89 -2.47 24.50 -2.94
CA ILE A 89 -1.29 25.30 -2.56
C ILE A 89 -1.18 26.46 -3.54
N ASP A 90 -1.30 27.70 -3.04
CA ASP A 90 -1.36 28.93 -3.85
C ASP A 90 -2.35 28.88 -5.02
N GLY A 91 -3.48 28.19 -4.81
CA GLY A 91 -4.55 28.04 -5.81
C GLY A 91 -4.41 26.80 -6.70
N GLU A 92 -3.24 26.15 -6.71
CA GLU A 92 -3.00 24.92 -7.47
C GLU A 92 -3.49 23.69 -6.69
N LEU A 93 -4.37 22.89 -7.28
CA LEU A 93 -4.82 21.62 -6.70
C LEU A 93 -3.78 20.52 -6.90
N ARG A 94 -3.30 19.95 -5.79
CA ARG A 94 -2.37 18.83 -5.76
C ARG A 94 -3.04 17.62 -5.11
N ARG A 95 -2.94 16.47 -5.77
CA ARG A 95 -3.38 15.18 -5.24
C ARG A 95 -2.15 14.35 -4.90
N GLY A 96 -2.15 13.75 -3.72
CA GLY A 96 -1.06 12.88 -3.29
C GLY A 96 -1.24 12.42 -1.85
N ALA A 97 -0.14 12.25 -1.15
CA ALA A 97 -0.11 11.86 0.25
C ALA A 97 0.22 13.06 1.17
N VAL A 98 -0.10 12.90 2.45
CA VAL A 98 0.34 13.80 3.53
C VAL A 98 1.08 12.95 4.56
N GLU A 99 2.24 13.43 5.00
CA GLU A 99 2.95 12.88 6.16
C GLU A 99 2.82 13.84 7.34
N ALA A 100 2.68 13.29 8.54
CA ALA A 100 2.47 14.04 9.76
C ALA A 100 3.46 13.60 10.85
N ASP A 101 4.55 14.36 10.96
CA ASP A 101 5.62 14.12 11.92
C ASP A 101 5.50 15.04 13.15
N GLN A 102 6.16 14.70 14.27
CA GLN A 102 6.23 15.62 15.41
C GLN A 102 7.07 16.86 15.08
N SER A 103 8.23 16.64 14.46
CA SER A 103 9.17 17.69 14.05
C SER A 103 9.45 17.62 12.57
N ALA A 104 9.76 18.78 11.97
CA ALA A 104 10.20 18.83 10.57
C ALA A 104 11.44 17.95 10.30
N THR A 105 12.29 17.74 11.31
CA THR A 105 13.52 16.92 11.20
C THR A 105 13.25 15.43 11.08
N ASP A 106 12.10 14.97 11.55
CA ASP A 106 11.77 13.55 11.62
C ASP A 106 11.64 12.96 10.22
N TRP A 107 11.27 13.78 9.23
CA TRP A 107 11.27 13.43 7.82
C TRP A 107 12.56 12.74 7.33
N GLU A 108 13.73 13.31 7.62
CA GLU A 108 15.00 12.67 7.24
C GLU A 108 15.42 11.60 8.27
N ALA A 109 15.09 11.77 9.55
CA ALA A 109 15.41 10.79 10.59
C ALA A 109 14.73 9.43 10.33
N HIS A 110 13.50 9.45 9.82
CA HIS A 110 12.74 8.28 9.38
C HIS A 110 13.11 7.81 7.96
N GLY A 111 13.96 8.57 7.26
CA GLY A 111 14.42 8.25 5.91
C GLY A 111 13.37 8.46 4.81
N HIS A 112 12.34 9.26 5.05
CA HIS A 112 11.29 9.53 4.06
C HIS A 112 11.88 10.19 2.80
N GLY A 113 12.85 11.10 2.97
CA GLY A 113 13.51 11.79 1.86
C GLY A 113 14.41 10.95 0.96
N ILE A 114 14.62 9.66 1.27
CA ILE A 114 15.32 8.71 0.40
C ILE A 114 14.46 7.50 0.02
N ASN A 115 13.21 7.45 0.51
CA ASN A 115 12.32 6.32 0.31
C ASN A 115 11.30 6.63 -0.80
N PRO A 116 11.33 5.92 -1.94
CA PRO A 116 10.38 6.13 -3.03
C PRO A 116 8.90 5.90 -2.65
N GLU A 117 8.59 5.22 -1.54
CA GLU A 117 7.21 5.12 -1.03
C GLU A 117 6.62 6.49 -0.63
N PHE A 118 7.45 7.53 -0.45
CA PHE A 118 7.08 8.89 -0.06
C PHE A 118 7.11 9.91 -1.22
N ASP A 119 7.41 9.47 -2.46
CA ASP A 119 7.50 10.35 -3.64
C ASP A 119 6.17 11.02 -4.03
N ASP A 120 5.05 10.51 -3.53
CA ASP A 120 3.70 11.05 -3.77
C ASP A 120 3.26 12.02 -2.66
N VAL A 121 4.09 12.28 -1.64
CA VAL A 121 3.76 13.24 -0.58
C VAL A 121 3.77 14.66 -1.15
N VAL A 122 2.63 15.34 -1.02
CA VAL A 122 2.43 16.72 -1.50
C VAL A 122 2.48 17.74 -0.37
N LEU A 123 2.38 17.28 0.87
CA LEU A 123 2.40 18.12 2.07
C LEU A 123 3.03 17.34 3.23
N HIS A 124 4.00 17.94 3.90
CA HIS A 124 4.55 17.45 5.14
C HIS A 124 4.05 18.35 6.28
N VAL A 125 3.23 17.80 7.15
CA VAL A 125 2.70 18.46 8.35
C VAL A 125 3.63 18.14 9.50
N HIS A 126 4.00 19.15 10.28
CA HIS A 126 4.75 18.90 11.52
C HIS A 126 4.21 19.73 12.68
N PHE A 127 4.17 19.12 13.87
CA PHE A 127 3.50 19.70 15.04
C PHE A 127 4.41 20.53 15.97
N GLY A 128 5.69 20.68 15.63
CA GLY A 128 6.63 21.53 16.35
C GLY A 128 6.46 23.05 16.16
N GLY A 129 5.43 23.50 15.45
CA GLY A 129 5.16 24.91 15.18
C GLY A 129 6.20 25.62 14.30
N ARG A 130 6.08 26.94 14.17
CA ARG A 130 7.11 27.78 13.56
C ARG A 130 8.08 28.23 14.65
N ASN A 131 9.30 27.74 14.60
CA ASN A 131 10.39 28.35 15.36
C ASN A 131 11.27 29.19 14.43
N PRO A 132 11.21 30.54 14.49
CA PRO A 132 12.01 31.43 13.64
C PRO A 132 13.53 31.29 13.86
N THR A 133 13.95 30.77 15.02
CA THR A 133 15.36 30.60 15.38
C THR A 133 15.90 29.21 15.08
N SER A 134 15.04 28.26 14.73
CA SER A 134 15.46 26.90 14.35
C SER A 134 16.02 26.86 12.94
N PRO A 135 17.00 25.97 12.65
CA PRO A 135 17.52 25.78 11.31
C PRO A 135 16.41 25.51 10.29
N ARG A 136 16.56 26.08 9.10
CA ARG A 136 15.65 25.75 7.99
C ARG A 136 15.85 24.29 7.63
N PHE A 137 14.77 23.52 7.69
CA PHE A 137 14.75 22.14 7.28
C PHE A 137 14.09 22.05 5.90
N PHE A 138 14.71 21.31 4.99
CA PHE A 138 14.23 21.15 3.63
C PHE A 138 13.63 19.75 3.46
N THR A 139 12.31 19.67 3.49
CA THR A 139 11.58 18.44 3.19
C THR A 139 11.62 18.18 1.69
N ARG A 140 12.07 16.98 1.32
CA ARG A 140 12.24 16.56 -0.06
C ARG A 140 11.86 15.09 -0.26
N ASP A 141 11.49 14.73 -1.48
CA ASP A 141 11.32 13.33 -1.86
C ASP A 141 12.65 12.66 -2.27
N SER A 142 12.58 11.38 -2.66
CA SER A 142 13.76 10.61 -3.10
C SER A 142 14.40 11.12 -4.39
N ARG A 143 13.72 12.04 -5.10
CA ARG A 143 14.19 12.71 -6.32
C ARG A 143 14.64 14.15 -6.06
N HIS A 144 14.80 14.54 -4.80
CA HIS A 144 15.17 15.88 -4.36
C HIS A 144 14.17 16.98 -4.75
N ARG A 145 12.91 16.63 -5.04
CA ARG A 145 11.85 17.63 -5.23
C ARG A 145 11.40 18.15 -3.86
N ALA A 146 11.24 19.47 -3.76
CA ALA A 146 10.76 20.12 -2.55
C ALA A 146 9.31 19.71 -2.25
N ILE A 147 9.02 19.46 -0.98
CA ILE A 147 7.67 19.21 -0.47
C ILE A 147 7.29 20.38 0.43
N SER A 148 6.09 20.94 0.22
CA SER A 148 5.57 22.03 1.05
C SER A 148 5.43 21.58 2.51
N GLN A 149 5.80 22.45 3.43
CA GLN A 149 5.77 22.19 4.87
C GLN A 149 4.65 22.98 5.54
N LEU A 150 3.86 22.31 6.37
CA LEU A 150 2.86 22.93 7.20
C LEU A 150 3.27 22.83 8.68
N PRO A 151 3.88 23.89 9.25
CA PRO A 151 4.13 23.98 10.68
C PRO A 151 2.81 24.23 11.42
N LEU A 152 2.36 23.29 12.23
CA LEU A 152 1.24 23.45 13.15
C LEU A 152 1.76 23.70 14.56
N GLU A 153 1.33 24.79 15.17
CA GLU A 153 1.68 25.13 16.55
C GLU A 153 0.65 24.55 17.51
N LEU A 154 1.11 23.66 18.40
CA LEU A 154 0.27 23.05 19.43
C LEU A 154 0.08 23.95 20.66
N ALA A 155 0.86 25.03 20.81
CA ALA A 155 0.74 25.94 21.95
C ALA A 155 -0.65 26.60 21.97
N GLY A 156 -1.40 26.41 23.06
CA GLY A 156 -2.77 26.92 23.22
C GLY A 156 -3.87 25.94 22.82
N TRP A 157 -3.53 24.75 22.34
CA TRP A 157 -4.49 23.66 22.16
C TRP A 157 -4.66 22.91 23.48
N GLU A 158 -5.80 23.08 24.13
CA GLU A 158 -6.13 22.32 25.34
C GLU A 158 -6.09 20.82 25.02
N GLU A 159 -5.37 20.03 25.84
CA GLU A 159 -5.54 18.58 25.84
C GLU A 159 -6.99 18.30 26.27
N PRO A 160 -7.80 17.61 25.46
CA PRO A 160 -9.11 17.19 25.90
C PRO A 160 -8.95 16.38 27.18
N ALA A 161 -9.77 16.66 28.21
CA ALA A 161 -9.75 15.96 29.50
C ALA A 161 -10.01 14.44 29.40
N GLN A 162 -10.24 13.93 28.18
CA GLN A 162 -10.44 12.52 27.85
C GLN A 162 -9.46 12.17 26.72
N HIS A 163 -8.45 11.35 27.04
CA HIS A 163 -7.69 10.63 26.03
C HIS A 163 -8.68 9.86 25.14
N TRP A 164 -8.65 10.09 23.83
CA TRP A 164 -9.59 9.50 22.89
C TRP A 164 -9.35 7.98 22.81
N GLY A 165 -10.05 7.21 23.66
CA GLY A 165 -10.16 5.75 23.52
C GLY A 165 -10.97 5.33 22.28
N HIS A 166 -11.47 6.30 21.52
CA HIS A 166 -12.30 6.16 20.34
C HIS A 166 -11.74 7.11 19.28
N LEU A 167 -10.99 6.53 18.34
CA LEU A 167 -10.50 7.22 17.14
C LEU A 167 -11.65 7.99 16.49
N PRO A 168 -11.49 9.29 16.15
CA PRO A 168 -12.53 10.08 15.55
C PRO A 168 -13.06 9.39 14.29
N ILE A 169 -14.40 9.28 14.21
CA ILE A 169 -15.09 8.74 13.04
C ILE A 169 -14.70 9.64 11.86
N ALA A 170 -14.10 9.03 10.84
CA ALA A 170 -13.60 9.68 9.64
C ALA A 170 -14.58 10.76 9.13
N LYS A 171 -14.05 11.94 8.78
CA LYS A 171 -14.81 12.93 8.01
C LYS A 171 -15.57 12.23 6.89
N LEU A 172 -16.89 12.44 6.87
CA LEU A 172 -17.78 11.91 5.85
C LEU A 172 -17.22 12.26 4.46
N GLY A 173 -16.88 11.23 3.68
CA GLY A 173 -16.32 11.40 2.33
C GLY A 173 -17.32 12.05 1.36
N ARG A 174 -16.88 12.44 0.16
CA ARG A 174 -17.73 13.10 -0.85
C ARG A 174 -18.96 12.29 -1.28
N CYS A 175 -18.94 10.98 -1.06
CA CYS A 175 -20.08 10.10 -1.28
C CYS A 175 -21.15 10.21 -0.20
N ALA A 176 -20.87 10.81 0.96
CA ALA A 176 -21.79 10.78 2.10
C ALA A 176 -23.09 11.54 1.84
N THR A 177 -23.03 12.72 1.20
CA THR A 177 -24.26 13.46 0.85
C THR A 177 -25.07 12.72 -0.21
N PRO A 178 -24.51 12.32 -1.37
CA PRO A 178 -25.25 11.52 -2.35
C PRO A 178 -25.82 10.21 -1.80
N LEU A 179 -25.11 9.52 -0.90
CA LEU A 179 -25.60 8.27 -0.29
C LEU A 179 -26.70 8.51 0.73
N ARG A 180 -26.66 9.63 1.46
CA ARG A 180 -27.69 9.99 2.44
C ARG A 180 -29.04 10.26 1.78
N ASP A 181 -29.00 10.84 0.59
CA ASP A 181 -30.19 11.26 -0.14
C ASP A 181 -30.80 10.12 -1.00
N MET A 182 -30.18 8.93 -1.01
CA MET A 182 -30.66 7.76 -1.75
C MET A 182 -31.68 6.95 -0.96
N GLY A 183 -32.74 6.49 -1.63
CA GLY A 183 -33.61 5.45 -1.10
C GLY A 183 -32.90 4.10 -1.02
N GLU A 184 -33.42 3.19 -0.17
CA GLU A 184 -32.84 1.86 0.06
C GLU A 184 -32.63 1.06 -1.24
N ALA A 185 -33.61 1.09 -2.14
CA ALA A 185 -33.53 0.42 -3.44
C ALA A 185 -32.42 0.99 -4.34
N ASP A 186 -32.22 2.31 -4.34
CA ASP A 186 -31.16 2.95 -5.12
C ASP A 186 -29.77 2.64 -4.55
N LEU A 187 -29.66 2.58 -3.22
CA LEU A 187 -28.44 2.18 -2.54
C LEU A 187 -28.07 0.73 -2.84
N GLU A 188 -29.02 -0.21 -2.76
CA GLU A 188 -28.81 -1.61 -3.13
C GLU A 188 -28.38 -1.73 -4.60
N ALA A 189 -29.06 -1.00 -5.48
CA ALA A 189 -28.74 -1.00 -6.90
C ALA A 189 -27.36 -0.40 -7.18
N LEU A 190 -26.92 0.61 -6.44
CA LEU A 190 -25.58 1.18 -6.49
C LEU A 190 -24.53 0.18 -6.00
N MET A 191 -24.79 -0.53 -4.91
CA MET A 191 -23.88 -1.55 -4.37
C MET A 191 -23.71 -2.72 -5.33
N MET A 192 -24.81 -3.18 -5.94
CA MET A 192 -24.78 -4.20 -6.98
C MET A 192 -24.00 -3.71 -8.22
N SER A 193 -24.23 -2.47 -8.63
CA SER A 193 -23.51 -1.82 -9.73
C SER A 193 -22.00 -1.75 -9.45
N ALA A 194 -21.60 -1.40 -8.22
CA ALA A 194 -20.21 -1.36 -7.78
C ALA A 194 -19.57 -2.76 -7.74
N ALA A 195 -20.33 -3.79 -7.37
CA ALA A 195 -19.87 -5.17 -7.41
C ALA A 195 -19.65 -5.64 -8.86
N GLN A 196 -20.62 -5.40 -9.74
CA GLN A 196 -20.53 -5.72 -11.16
C GLN A 196 -19.37 -5.00 -11.83
N TYR A 197 -19.19 -3.70 -11.57
CA TYR A 197 -18.05 -2.93 -12.07
C TYR A 197 -16.70 -3.56 -11.65
N ARG A 198 -16.55 -3.92 -10.37
CA ARG A 198 -15.34 -4.59 -9.86
C ARG A 198 -15.11 -5.96 -10.51
N LEU A 199 -16.17 -6.74 -10.70
CA LEU A 199 -16.10 -8.05 -11.36
C LEU A 199 -15.74 -7.92 -12.84
N MET A 200 -16.38 -7.01 -13.57
CA MET A 200 -16.09 -6.74 -14.99
C MET A 200 -14.64 -6.32 -15.19
N ARG A 201 -14.10 -5.46 -14.32
CA ARG A 201 -12.71 -5.03 -14.40
C ARG A 201 -11.74 -6.20 -14.18
N LYS A 202 -12.05 -7.11 -13.24
CA LYS A 202 -11.27 -8.35 -13.05
C LYS A 202 -11.40 -9.27 -14.27
N ALA A 203 -12.61 -9.51 -14.76
CA ALA A 203 -12.87 -10.38 -15.90
C ALA A 203 -12.13 -9.90 -17.15
N ARG A 204 -12.24 -8.61 -17.51
CA ARG A 204 -11.50 -8.01 -18.64
C ARG A 204 -9.99 -8.23 -18.51
N ARG A 205 -9.44 -8.00 -17.32
CA ARG A 205 -8.02 -8.24 -17.04
C ARG A 205 -7.65 -9.72 -17.22
N PHE A 206 -8.46 -10.63 -16.70
CA PHE A 206 -8.19 -12.07 -16.76
C PHE A 206 -8.26 -12.59 -18.20
N SER A 207 -9.27 -12.15 -18.96
CA SER A 207 -9.40 -12.47 -20.38
C SER A 207 -8.22 -11.95 -21.20
N ALA A 208 -7.76 -10.72 -20.93
CA ALA A 208 -6.58 -10.17 -21.61
C ALA A 208 -5.30 -10.97 -21.28
N MET A 209 -5.10 -11.37 -20.02
CA MET A 209 -3.97 -12.22 -19.62
C MET A 209 -4.04 -13.60 -20.28
N ALA A 210 -5.22 -14.22 -20.32
CA ALA A 210 -5.42 -15.52 -20.96
C ALA A 210 -5.15 -15.46 -22.47
N ALA A 211 -5.60 -14.40 -23.14
CA ALA A 211 -5.34 -14.18 -24.56
C ALA A 211 -3.83 -14.00 -24.85
N ALA A 212 -3.08 -13.35 -23.95
CA ALA A 212 -1.66 -13.10 -24.12
C ALA A 212 -0.77 -14.32 -23.82
N HIS A 213 -1.19 -15.24 -22.95
CA HIS A 213 -0.31 -16.31 -22.43
C HIS A 213 -0.88 -17.74 -22.46
N SER A 214 -2.19 -17.94 -22.64
CA SER A 214 -3.00 -19.14 -22.32
C SER A 214 -3.78 -19.05 -21.00
N GLU A 215 -4.91 -19.76 -20.94
CA GLU A 215 -5.77 -19.84 -19.76
C GLU A 215 -5.03 -20.43 -18.55
N SER A 216 -4.29 -21.52 -18.73
CA SER A 216 -3.53 -22.18 -17.67
C SER A 216 -2.45 -21.27 -17.08
N GLN A 217 -1.73 -20.53 -17.94
CA GLN A 217 -0.70 -19.60 -17.48
C GLN A 217 -1.30 -18.36 -16.81
N ALA A 218 -2.43 -17.86 -17.32
CA ALA A 218 -3.15 -16.75 -16.68
C ALA A 218 -3.68 -17.17 -15.30
N LEU A 219 -4.28 -18.34 -15.17
CA LEU A 219 -4.75 -18.88 -13.88
C LEU A 219 -3.61 -19.04 -12.88
N PHE A 220 -2.44 -19.52 -13.32
CA PHE A 220 -1.26 -19.65 -12.49
C PHE A 220 -0.75 -18.29 -11.97
N GLN A 221 -0.60 -17.30 -12.86
CA GLN A 221 -0.18 -15.95 -12.47
C GLN A 221 -1.19 -15.27 -11.53
N LEU A 222 -2.49 -15.44 -11.77
CA LEU A 222 -3.55 -14.88 -10.93
C LEU A 222 -3.59 -15.52 -9.54
N THR A 223 -3.34 -16.84 -9.48
CA THR A 223 -3.20 -17.57 -8.21
C THR A 223 -1.98 -17.07 -7.43
N ALA A 224 -0.84 -16.90 -8.10
CA ALA A 224 0.36 -16.33 -7.49
C ALA A 224 0.10 -14.92 -6.94
N GLU A 225 -0.50 -14.03 -7.73
CA GLU A 225 -0.90 -12.68 -7.29
C GLU A 225 -1.80 -12.70 -6.06
N ALA A 226 -2.77 -13.62 -6.01
CA ALA A 226 -3.67 -13.77 -4.88
C ALA A 226 -2.92 -14.21 -3.60
N LEU A 227 -1.99 -15.17 -3.72
CA LEU A 227 -1.13 -15.63 -2.62
C LEU A 227 -0.20 -14.52 -2.10
N GLY A 228 0.08 -13.49 -2.90
CA GLY A 228 0.84 -12.31 -2.49
C GLY A 228 0.10 -11.35 -1.55
N TYR A 229 -1.21 -11.54 -1.32
CA TYR A 229 -2.05 -10.66 -0.50
C TYR A 229 -1.85 -9.18 -0.83
N ARG A 230 -1.98 -8.23 0.10
CA ARG A 230 -1.80 -6.80 -0.22
C ARG A 230 -0.36 -6.46 -0.61
N HIS A 231 0.61 -6.98 0.14
CA HIS A 231 1.99 -6.47 0.14
C HIS A 231 2.89 -7.09 -0.93
N ASN A 232 2.59 -8.32 -1.38
CA ASN A 232 3.49 -9.09 -2.24
C ASN A 232 2.83 -9.56 -3.54
N LYS A 233 1.72 -8.94 -4.01
CA LYS A 233 1.09 -9.31 -5.30
C LYS A 233 2.08 -9.24 -6.44
N LEU A 234 2.79 -8.11 -6.55
CA LEU A 234 3.72 -7.88 -7.64
C LEU A 234 4.90 -8.85 -7.57
N ALA A 235 5.44 -9.09 -6.38
CA ALA A 235 6.52 -10.06 -6.17
C ALA A 235 6.13 -11.46 -6.66
N MET A 236 4.94 -11.93 -6.27
CA MET A 236 4.42 -13.23 -6.71
C MET A 236 4.08 -13.26 -8.20
N ALA A 237 3.57 -12.16 -8.78
CA ALA A 237 3.32 -12.05 -10.22
C ALA A 237 4.62 -12.17 -11.01
N VAL A 238 5.66 -11.43 -10.61
CA VAL A 238 7.00 -11.48 -11.22
C VAL A 238 7.58 -12.89 -11.13
N LEU A 239 7.45 -13.55 -9.97
CA LEU A 239 7.91 -14.92 -9.79
C LEU A 239 7.20 -15.88 -10.78
N ALA A 240 5.88 -15.82 -10.88
CA ALA A 240 5.09 -16.68 -11.78
C ALA A 240 5.31 -16.38 -13.28
N GLN A 241 5.78 -15.18 -13.62
CA GLN A 241 6.20 -14.83 -14.97
C GLN A 241 7.60 -15.36 -15.30
N ARG A 242 8.52 -15.34 -14.33
CA ARG A 242 9.89 -15.90 -14.48
C ARG A 242 9.90 -17.42 -14.56
N LEU A 243 8.96 -18.07 -13.87
CA LEU A 243 8.76 -19.51 -13.89
C LEU A 243 7.36 -19.83 -14.41
N PRO A 244 7.13 -19.78 -15.74
CA PRO A 244 5.85 -20.14 -16.31
C PRO A 244 5.42 -21.56 -15.92
N ARG A 245 4.11 -21.80 -15.80
CA ARG A 245 3.54 -23.12 -15.45
C ARG A 245 4.04 -24.22 -16.38
N ALA A 246 4.18 -23.95 -17.67
CA ALA A 246 4.67 -24.92 -18.65
C ALA A 246 6.15 -25.30 -18.45
N THR A 247 6.95 -24.43 -17.82
CA THR A 247 8.33 -24.74 -17.42
C THR A 247 8.31 -25.60 -16.17
N LEU A 248 7.54 -25.19 -15.15
CA LEU A 248 7.43 -25.94 -13.89
C LEU A 248 6.88 -27.35 -14.12
N GLY A 249 5.82 -27.52 -14.91
CA GLY A 249 5.21 -28.82 -15.19
C GLY A 249 6.07 -29.83 -15.95
N ARG A 250 7.34 -29.53 -16.24
CA ARG A 250 8.35 -30.48 -16.77
C ARG A 250 9.19 -31.12 -15.67
N HIS A 251 8.98 -30.72 -14.42
CA HIS A 251 9.77 -31.14 -13.29
C HIS A 251 8.89 -31.79 -12.22
N GLU A 252 9.50 -32.65 -11.41
CA GLU A 252 8.83 -33.24 -10.25
C GLU A 252 8.54 -32.19 -9.17
N PRO A 253 7.56 -32.42 -8.27
CA PRO A 253 7.11 -31.44 -7.30
C PRO A 253 8.20 -30.78 -6.45
N GLU A 254 9.19 -31.55 -6.00
CA GLU A 254 10.31 -31.08 -5.19
C GLU A 254 11.22 -30.14 -5.98
N ALA A 255 11.41 -30.41 -7.27
CA ALA A 255 12.19 -29.55 -8.16
C ALA A 255 11.43 -28.25 -8.49
N CYS A 256 10.11 -28.31 -8.66
CA CYS A 256 9.26 -27.12 -8.81
C CYS A 256 9.37 -26.18 -7.61
N GLU A 257 9.31 -26.74 -6.40
CA GLU A 257 9.44 -25.97 -5.17
C GLU A 257 10.84 -25.35 -5.07
N ALA A 258 11.90 -26.11 -5.33
CA ALA A 258 13.27 -25.59 -5.33
C ALA A 258 13.49 -24.47 -6.35
N LEU A 259 12.97 -24.60 -7.58
CA LEU A 259 13.00 -23.55 -8.61
C LEU A 259 12.34 -22.26 -8.10
N LEU A 260 11.12 -22.38 -7.55
CA LEU A 260 10.37 -21.24 -7.03
C LEU A 260 11.10 -20.54 -5.87
N PHE A 261 11.66 -21.30 -4.92
CA PHE A 261 12.43 -20.75 -3.81
C PHE A 261 13.75 -20.12 -4.26
N GLY A 262 14.43 -20.71 -5.23
CA GLY A 262 15.66 -20.20 -5.82
C GLY A 262 15.44 -18.87 -6.54
N VAL A 263 14.48 -18.82 -7.49
CA VAL A 263 14.15 -17.59 -8.24
C VAL A 263 13.55 -16.51 -7.33
N ALA A 264 12.88 -16.89 -6.24
CA ALA A 264 12.43 -15.95 -5.22
C ALA A 264 13.57 -15.31 -4.42
N GLY A 265 14.79 -15.83 -4.49
CA GLY A 265 15.93 -15.39 -3.68
C GLY A 265 15.86 -15.85 -2.23
N PHE A 266 15.12 -16.93 -1.95
CA PHE A 266 14.98 -17.47 -0.59
C PHE A 266 16.01 -18.55 -0.26
N LEU A 267 16.82 -19.00 -1.21
CA LEU A 267 17.92 -19.93 -0.96
C LEU A 267 19.23 -19.15 -0.77
N THR A 268 19.55 -18.79 0.48
CA THR A 268 20.79 -18.08 0.85
C THR A 268 21.45 -18.76 2.06
N ALA A 269 22.76 -18.58 2.22
CA ALA A 269 23.50 -19.09 3.38
C ALA A 269 22.88 -18.56 4.70
N ARG A 270 22.51 -17.28 4.74
CA ARG A 270 21.84 -16.66 5.89
C ARG A 270 20.54 -17.38 6.27
N HIS A 271 19.70 -17.74 5.30
CA HIS A 271 18.46 -18.47 5.59
C HIS A 271 18.74 -19.86 6.16
N TYR A 272 19.74 -20.57 5.64
CA TYR A 272 20.14 -21.87 6.15
C TYR A 272 20.69 -21.81 7.58
N GLU A 273 21.55 -20.83 7.87
CA GLU A 273 22.13 -20.61 9.20
C GLU A 273 21.08 -20.19 10.23
N SER A 274 20.09 -19.40 9.82
CA SER A 274 18.98 -18.92 10.66
C SER A 274 17.89 -19.97 10.94
N ALA A 275 18.00 -21.18 10.38
CA ALA A 275 17.00 -22.23 10.56
C ALA A 275 16.89 -22.65 12.03
N ALA A 276 15.65 -22.62 12.55
CA ALA A 276 15.34 -22.79 13.98
C ALA A 276 15.65 -24.19 14.52
N ASP A 277 15.49 -25.23 13.70
CA ASP A 277 15.64 -26.62 14.12
C ASP A 277 16.24 -27.52 13.02
N ALA A 278 16.51 -28.78 13.37
CA ALA A 278 17.09 -29.76 12.48
C ALA A 278 16.16 -30.16 11.31
N GLU A 279 14.84 -30.03 11.47
CA GLU A 279 13.87 -30.36 10.43
C GLU A 279 13.87 -29.29 9.33
N ALA A 280 13.83 -28.01 9.73
CA ALA A 280 13.97 -26.87 8.82
C ALA A 280 15.29 -26.94 8.05
N ARG A 281 16.40 -27.33 8.70
CA ARG A 281 17.70 -27.52 8.01
C ARG A 281 17.65 -28.65 6.99
N ARG A 282 17.03 -29.79 7.30
CA ARG A 282 16.85 -30.89 6.34
C ARG A 282 16.00 -30.47 5.15
N TYR A 283 14.90 -29.77 5.39
CA TYR A 283 14.03 -29.25 4.32
C TYR A 283 14.78 -28.26 3.42
N LEU A 284 15.48 -27.27 4.01
CA LEU A 284 16.29 -26.32 3.23
C LEU A 284 17.42 -27.01 2.46
N LYS A 285 18.05 -28.04 3.04
CA LYS A 285 19.06 -28.84 2.34
C LYS A 285 18.45 -29.52 1.10
N SER A 286 17.27 -30.12 1.23
CA SER A 286 16.56 -30.73 0.10
C SER A 286 16.30 -29.73 -1.04
N LEU A 287 15.82 -28.53 -0.70
CA LEU A 287 15.61 -27.47 -1.69
C LEU A 287 16.91 -27.07 -2.39
N TRP A 288 17.99 -26.93 -1.62
CA TRP A 288 19.31 -26.62 -2.17
C TRP A 288 19.83 -27.74 -3.09
N ASP A 289 19.74 -29.00 -2.69
CA ASP A 289 20.21 -30.16 -3.47
C ASP A 289 19.53 -30.22 -4.86
N HIS A 290 18.28 -29.75 -4.97
CA HIS A 290 17.56 -29.61 -6.24
C HIS A 290 17.94 -28.32 -6.97
N TRP A 291 17.95 -27.18 -6.28
CA TRP A 291 18.21 -25.86 -6.86
C TRP A 291 19.58 -25.77 -7.54
N TRP A 292 20.62 -26.41 -6.97
CA TRP A 292 21.97 -26.41 -7.54
C TRP A 292 22.05 -26.89 -8.98
N ARG A 293 21.11 -27.74 -9.41
CA ARG A 293 21.04 -28.29 -10.76
C ARG A 293 20.47 -27.31 -11.79
N PHE A 294 19.74 -26.29 -11.31
CA PHE A 294 19.00 -25.34 -12.15
C PHE A 294 19.50 -23.91 -11.99
N ARG A 295 20.39 -23.66 -11.02
CA ARG A 295 20.82 -22.33 -10.61
C ARG A 295 21.39 -21.52 -11.78
N ASP A 296 22.28 -22.12 -12.57
CA ASP A 296 22.98 -21.41 -13.65
C ASP A 296 22.02 -20.89 -14.73
N ASP A 297 20.90 -21.59 -14.96
CA ASP A 297 19.89 -21.23 -15.97
C ASP A 297 18.81 -20.28 -15.43
N HIS A 298 18.56 -20.30 -14.12
CA HIS A 298 17.37 -19.68 -13.52
C HIS A 298 17.65 -18.61 -12.46
N GLU A 299 18.86 -18.50 -11.91
CA GLU A 299 19.17 -17.51 -10.89
C GLU A 299 19.03 -16.09 -11.47
N PRO A 300 18.13 -15.26 -10.93
CA PRO A 300 18.02 -13.89 -11.39
C PRO A 300 19.24 -13.10 -10.94
N ASP A 301 19.69 -12.18 -11.79
CA ASP A 301 20.72 -11.21 -11.41
C ASP A 301 20.35 -10.55 -10.06
N PRO A 302 21.11 -10.80 -8.99
CA PRO A 302 20.75 -10.36 -7.65
C PRO A 302 20.84 -8.84 -7.49
N LEU A 303 21.63 -8.15 -8.32
CA LEU A 303 21.80 -6.70 -8.29
C LEU A 303 20.72 -6.00 -9.12
N ASN A 304 20.47 -6.50 -10.34
CA ASN A 304 19.63 -5.78 -11.29
C ASN A 304 18.19 -6.30 -11.37
N ARG A 305 17.94 -7.55 -10.95
CA ARG A 305 16.63 -8.19 -11.11
C ARG A 305 16.16 -8.99 -9.87
N PRO A 306 16.33 -8.51 -8.62
CA PRO A 306 15.78 -9.23 -7.47
C PRO A 306 14.24 -9.21 -7.46
N VAL A 307 13.64 -10.28 -6.92
CA VAL A 307 12.22 -10.23 -6.52
C VAL A 307 12.12 -9.47 -5.21
N ARG A 308 11.40 -8.33 -5.20
CA ARG A 308 11.32 -7.45 -4.02
C ARG A 308 10.19 -7.88 -3.10
N TRP A 309 10.55 -8.45 -1.95
CA TRP A 309 9.60 -8.92 -0.94
C TRP A 309 9.43 -7.93 0.21
N LYS A 310 8.18 -7.72 0.66
CA LYS A 310 7.86 -7.07 1.93
C LYS A 310 7.64 -8.15 2.99
N LEU A 311 8.64 -8.33 3.85
CA LEU A 311 8.67 -9.37 4.89
C LEU A 311 8.06 -8.89 6.23
N SER A 312 8.04 -7.58 6.48
CA SER A 312 7.45 -6.98 7.68
C SER A 312 5.93 -6.79 7.55
N GLY A 313 5.23 -6.74 8.69
CA GLY A 313 3.79 -6.48 8.74
C GLY A 313 2.90 -7.58 8.15
N ALA A 314 3.48 -8.75 7.82
CA ALA A 314 2.72 -9.94 7.41
C ALA A 314 2.36 -10.79 8.64
N ARG A 315 1.12 -11.29 8.69
CA ARG A 315 0.77 -12.36 9.63
C ARG A 315 1.69 -13.56 9.37
N PRO A 316 2.14 -14.31 10.40
CA PRO A 316 3.08 -15.42 10.21
C PRO A 316 2.66 -16.44 9.13
N VAL A 317 1.37 -16.76 9.05
CA VAL A 317 0.79 -17.67 8.04
C VAL A 317 0.83 -17.09 6.62
N ASN A 318 0.92 -15.77 6.48
CA ASN A 318 1.01 -15.04 5.21
C ASN A 318 2.44 -14.69 4.83
N HIS A 319 3.44 -15.22 5.54
CA HIS A 319 4.84 -14.94 5.23
C HIS A 319 5.17 -15.39 3.79
N PRO A 320 5.92 -14.60 3.00
CA PRO A 320 6.20 -14.90 1.60
C PRO A 320 6.75 -16.30 1.32
N GLN A 321 7.67 -16.81 2.15
CA GLN A 321 8.21 -18.18 1.99
C GLN A 321 7.12 -19.25 2.03
N ARG A 322 6.15 -19.13 2.95
CA ARG A 322 5.00 -20.06 3.04
C ARG A 322 4.09 -19.94 1.83
N ARG A 323 3.96 -18.74 1.26
CA ARG A 323 3.12 -18.47 0.09
C ARG A 323 3.78 -18.91 -1.21
N VAL A 324 5.10 -18.89 -1.29
CA VAL A 324 5.87 -19.51 -2.38
C VAL A 324 5.75 -21.03 -2.31
N ALA A 325 5.87 -21.65 -1.13
CA ALA A 325 5.62 -23.09 -0.97
C ALA A 325 4.18 -23.48 -1.38
N ALA A 326 3.17 -22.68 -0.98
CA ALA A 326 1.79 -22.90 -1.41
C ALA A 326 1.57 -22.70 -2.91
N LEU A 327 2.38 -21.88 -3.58
CA LEU A 327 2.34 -21.74 -5.04
C LEU A 327 2.94 -22.98 -5.72
N ALA A 328 3.99 -23.57 -5.15
CA ALA A 328 4.60 -24.79 -5.67
C ALA A 328 3.60 -25.97 -5.67
N SER A 329 2.78 -26.10 -4.64
CA SER A 329 1.80 -27.19 -4.55
C SER A 329 0.65 -27.09 -5.57
N VAL A 330 0.38 -25.91 -6.13
CA VAL A 330 -0.62 -25.70 -7.20
C VAL A 330 0.00 -25.62 -8.60
N ALA A 331 1.34 -25.57 -8.69
CA ALA A 331 2.04 -25.52 -9.97
C ALA A 331 2.02 -26.86 -10.71
N ASN A 332 1.93 -27.97 -9.99
CA ASN A 332 1.82 -29.33 -10.53
C ASN A 332 0.37 -29.63 -10.94
#